data_AF-H0I496-F1
#
_entry.id   AF-H0I496-F1
#
_cell.length_a   1.000
_cell.length_b   1.000
_cell.length_c   1.000
_cell.angle_alpha   90.00
_cell.angle_beta   90.00
_cell.angle_gamma   90.00
#
_symmetry.space_group_name_H-M   'P 1'
#
loop_
_entity.id
_entity.type
_entity.pdbx_description
1 polymer ?
#
loop_
_entity_poly.entity_id
_entity_poly.type
_entity_poly.pdbx_seq_one_letter_code
_entity_poly.pdbx_strand_id
1 'polypeptide(L)' 'MQAPHDVHWNLVKRILHYLHGTIHHGIRISTQPSTELKVYFNANWVGCPDTRRSTSCYCVFLGNSLVSWSSKR' A
#
# COMPACT_ATOMS: atom_id res chain seq x y z
N MET A 1 20.09 2.67 -21.15
CA MET A 1 19.06 1.75 -21.69
C MET A 1 18.62 0.85 -20.54
N GLN A 2 17.34 0.82 -20.16
CA GLN A 2 16.90 -0.15 -19.14
C GLN A 2 16.90 -1.55 -19.76
N ALA A 3 17.48 -2.51 -19.05
CA ALA A 3 17.57 -3.92 -19.45
C ALA A 3 16.80 -4.77 -18.42
N PRO A 4 15.46 -4.81 -18.49
CA PRO A 4 14.67 -5.66 -17.61
C PRO A 4 15.06 -7.13 -17.79
N HIS A 5 15.21 -7.82 -16.66
CA HIS A 5 15.63 -9.22 -16.55
C HIS A 5 14.50 -10.06 -15.93
N ASP A 6 14.65 -11.38 -15.94
CA ASP A 6 13.67 -12.34 -15.39
C ASP A 6 13.18 -12.00 -13.97
N VAL A 7 14.04 -11.43 -13.12
CA VAL A 7 13.65 -10.98 -11.77
C VAL A 7 12.55 -9.92 -11.83
N HIS A 8 12.68 -8.94 -12.74
CA HIS A 8 11.67 -7.90 -12.93
C HIS A 8 10.37 -8.50 -13.47
N TRP A 9 10.47 -9.47 -14.39
CA TRP A 9 9.29 -10.16 -14.92
C TRP A 9 8.54 -10.96 -13.86
N ASN A 10 9.26 -11.64 -12.97
CA ASN A 10 8.67 -12.37 -11.84
C ASN A 10 7.94 -11.44 -10.87
N LEU A 11 8.48 -10.24 -10.59
CA LEU A 11 7.81 -9.24 -9.77
C LEU A 11 6.50 -8.75 -10.42
N VAL A 12 6.50 -8.49 -11.74
CA VAL A 12 5.30 -8.09 -12.48
C VAL A 12 4.23 -9.19 -12.43
N LYS A 13 4.60 -10.45 -12.69
CA LYS A 13 3.68 -11.59 -12.56
C LYS A 13 3.06 -11.67 -11.17
N ARG A 14 3.85 -11.44 -10.11
CA ARG A 14 3.35 -11.43 -8.73
C ARG A 14 2.31 -10.33 -8.50
N ILE A 15 2.52 -9.13 -9.05
CA ILE A 15 1.54 -8.05 -8.99
C ILE A 15 0.22 -8.49 -9.67
N LEU A 16 0.30 -9.05 -10.88
CA LEU A 16 -0.88 -9.51 -11.61
C LEU A 16 -1.62 -10.63 -10.85
N HIS A 17 -0.89 -11.55 -10.21
CA HIS A 17 -1.48 -12.62 -9.41
C HIS A 17 -2.25 -12.08 -8.20
N TYR A 18 -1.70 -11.07 -7.50
CA TYR A 18 -2.41 -10.39 -6.42
C TYR A 18 -3.67 -9.70 -6.92
N LEU A 19 -3.57 -8.92 -8.01
CA LEU A 19 -4.73 -8.23 -8.59
C LEU A 19 -5.84 -9.20 -8.98
N HIS A 20 -5.48 -10.32 -9.62
CA HIS A 20 -6.42 -11.37 -9.98
C HIS A 20 -7.07 -12.03 -8.75
N GLY A 21 -6.30 -12.32 -7.69
CA GLY A 21 -6.81 -12.88 -6.44
C GLY A 21 -7.69 -11.91 -5.64
N THR A 22 -7.56 -10.60 -5.87
CA THR A 22 -8.28 -9.56 -5.12
C THR A 22 -9.31 -8.81 -5.96
N ILE A 23 -9.76 -9.35 -7.10
CA ILE A 23 -10.76 -8.67 -7.96
C ILE A 23 -12.07 -8.31 -7.24
N HIS A 24 -12.44 -9.07 -6.21
CA HIS A 24 -13.65 -8.85 -5.41
C HIS A 24 -13.40 -7.96 -4.18
N HIS A 25 -12.16 -7.57 -3.93
CA HIS A 25 -11.84 -6.67 -2.83
C HIS A 25 -12.16 -5.23 -3.23
N GLY A 26 -12.68 -4.47 -2.28
CA GLY A 26 -12.98 -3.06 -2.45
C GLY A 26 -12.82 -2.32 -1.13
N ILE A 27 -12.87 -1.00 -1.20
CA ILE A 27 -12.86 -0.14 -0.02
C ILE A 27 -14.29 -0.04 0.49
N ARG A 28 -14.52 -0.48 1.73
CA ARG A 28 -15.82 -0.36 2.38
C ARG A 28 -15.88 0.94 3.17
N ILE A 29 -16.74 1.86 2.72
CA ILE A 29 -17.12 3.04 3.48
C ILE A 29 -18.50 2.76 4.08
N SER A 30 -18.60 2.78 5.40
CA SER A 30 -19.84 2.56 6.13
C SER A 30 -20.17 3.78 6.95
N THR A 31 -21.45 4.14 7.00
CA THR A 31 -21.96 5.04 8.03
C THR A 31 -21.78 4.37 9.39
N GLN A 32 -21.12 5.06 10.30
CA GLN A 32 -20.98 4.64 11.69
C GLN A 32 -21.24 5.84 12.59
N PRO A 33 -21.79 5.62 13.80
CA PRO A 33 -22.04 6.71 14.74
C PRO A 33 -20.74 7.29 15.32
N SER A 34 -19.65 6.52 15.28
CA SER A 34 -18.33 6.96 15.75
C SER A 34 -17.68 7.93 14.76
N THR A 35 -17.25 9.08 15.26
CA THR A 35 -16.42 10.06 14.56
C THR A 35 -14.95 9.97 14.98
N GLU A 36 -14.56 8.87 15.62
CA GLU A 36 -13.18 8.64 16.05
C GLU A 36 -12.22 8.63 14.84
N LEU A 37 -11.18 9.47 14.91
CA LEU A 37 -10.14 9.51 13.89
C LEU A 37 -8.95 8.66 14.32
N LYS A 38 -8.67 7.58 13.58
CA LYS A 38 -7.53 6.68 13.83
C LYS A 38 -6.51 6.80 12.72
N VAL A 39 -5.25 7.08 13.08
CA VAL A 39 -4.14 7.21 12.11
C VAL A 39 -3.08 6.17 12.41
N TYR A 40 -2.73 5.39 11.39
CA TYR A 40 -1.60 4.47 11.41
C TYR A 40 -0.53 5.00 10.47
N PHE A 41 0.73 4.93 10.90
CA PHE A 41 1.88 5.30 10.09
C PHE A 41 2.93 4.21 10.20
N ASN A 42 3.62 3.93 9.09
CA ASN A 42 4.75 3.03 9.06
C ASN A 42 5.89 3.68 8.26
N ALA A 43 7.11 3.51 8.75
CA ALA A 43 8.32 3.88 8.03
C ALA A 43 9.30 2.71 8.09
N ASN A 44 9.68 2.19 6.92
CA ASN A 44 10.79 1.24 6.85
C ASN A 44 12.09 1.99 6.59
N TRP A 45 13.12 1.71 7.38
CA TRP A 45 14.43 2.34 7.21
C TRP A 45 15.34 1.52 6.29
N VAL A 46 15.03 0.24 6.06
CA VAL A 46 15.84 -0.75 5.31
C VAL A 46 15.30 -1.00 3.89
N GLY A 47 14.53 -0.07 3.31
CA GLY A 47 13.75 -0.32 2.09
C GLY A 47 14.51 -0.27 0.75
N CYS A 48 15.73 0.26 0.72
CA CYS A 48 16.53 0.34 -0.50
C CYS A 48 18.02 0.62 -0.19
N PRO A 49 18.91 -0.39 -0.28
CA PRO A 49 20.35 -0.18 -0.12
C PRO A 49 20.92 0.88 -1.08
N ASP A 50 20.34 0.96 -2.28
CA ASP A 50 20.83 1.81 -3.37
C ASP A 50 20.49 3.29 -3.16
N THR A 51 19.30 3.61 -2.63
CA THR A 51 18.84 5.00 -2.51
C THR A 51 18.77 5.51 -1.07
N ARG A 52 18.85 4.60 -0.08
CA ARG A 52 18.66 4.87 1.37
C ARG A 52 17.38 5.66 1.70
N ARG A 53 16.40 5.71 0.78
CA ARG A 53 15.11 6.34 1.04
C ARG A 53 14.21 5.39 1.82
N SER A 54 13.66 5.91 2.91
CA SER A 54 12.64 5.20 3.68
C SER A 54 11.35 5.12 2.87
N THR A 55 10.73 3.95 2.84
CA THR A 55 9.34 3.86 2.37
C THR A 55 8.46 4.24 3.55
N SER A 56 7.69 5.32 3.40
CA SER A 56 6.69 5.71 4.39
C SER A 56 5.30 5.40 3.87
N CYS A 57 4.41 5.00 4.77
CA CYS A 57 2.99 4.91 4.45
C CYS A 57 2.14 5.32 5.63
N TYR A 58 0.91 5.74 5.33
CA TYR A 58 -0.09 6.02 6.35
C TYR A 58 -1.48 5.56 5.89
N CYS A 59 -2.33 5.34 6.88
CA CYS A 59 -3.76 5.07 6.71
C CYS A 59 -4.55 5.87 7.77
N VAL A 60 -5.56 6.62 7.33
CA VAL A 60 -6.46 7.41 8.16
C VAL A 60 -7.85 6.81 8.09
N PHE A 61 -8.42 6.52 9.26
CA PHE A 61 -9.76 5.98 9.42
C PHE A 61 -10.65 6.99 10.14
N LEU A 62 -11.91 7.07 9.70
CA LEU A 62 -13.01 7.69 10.43
C LEU A 62 -13.96 6.57 10.88
N GLY A 63 -14.04 6.33 12.19
CA GLY A 63 -14.59 5.09 12.73
C GLY A 63 -13.81 3.89 12.20
N ASN A 64 -14.48 3.02 11.43
CA ASN A 64 -13.88 1.88 10.76
C ASN A 64 -13.76 2.06 9.24
N SER A 65 -14.08 3.24 8.71
CA SER A 65 -13.98 3.54 7.28
C SER A 65 -12.61 4.12 6.97
N LEU A 66 -11.86 3.51 6.04
CA LEU A 66 -10.60 4.05 5.53
C LEU A 66 -10.92 5.25 4.62
N VAL A 67 -10.53 6.46 5.04
CA VAL A 67 -10.87 7.71 4.33
C VAL A 67 -9.68 8.34 3.60
N SER A 68 -8.45 8.01 4.00
CA SER A 68 -7.24 8.47 3.31
C SER A 68 -6.09 7.50 3.54
N TRP A 69 -5.26 7.27 2.53
CA TRP A 69 -4.04 6.49 2.65
C TRP A 69 -3.01 6.97 1.63
N SER A 70 -1.75 6.74 1.93
CA SER A 70 -0.67 6.93 0.97
C SER A 70 0.47 5.97 1.27
N SER A 71 1.17 5.56 0.22
CA SER A 71 2.47 4.91 0.32
C SER A 71 3.43 5.65 -0.58
N LYS A 72 4.53 6.12 0.01
CA LYS A 72 5.57 6.88 -0.67
C LYS A 72 6.89 6.13 -0.51
N ARG A 73 7.55 5.92 -1.64
CA ARG A 73 8.93 5.44 -1.74
C ARG A 73 9.81 6.56 -2.27
#